data_AF-A0AAE3XUE0-F1
#
_entry.id   AF-A0AAE3XUE0-F1
#
_cell.length_a   1.000
_cell.length_b   1.000
_cell.length_c   1.000
_cell.angle_alpha   90.00
_cell.angle_beta   90.00
_cell.angle_gamma   90.00
#
_symmetry.space_group_name_H-M   'P 1'
#
loop_
_entity.id
_entity.type
_entity.pdbx_description
1 polymer ?
#
loop_
_entity_poly.entity_id
_entity_poly.type
_entity_poly.pdbx_seq_one_letter_code
_entity_poly.pdbx_strand_id
1 'polypeptide(L)' 'MTQPIELIIEEPALGSFVWRLLETDAEGANPKVLRDAFDPADTYEAALAAGQRALHSEIRRRAPSQPANQSA' A
#
# COMPACT_ATOMS: atom_id res chain seq x y z
N MET A 1 -11.35 -13.31 -5.87
CA MET A 1 -11.14 -12.97 -4.45
C MET A 1 -9.96 -12.00 -4.42
N THR A 2 -10.16 -10.78 -3.94
CA THR A 2 -9.10 -9.75 -3.91
C THR A 2 -8.13 -10.11 -2.80
N GLN A 3 -6.85 -10.32 -3.12
CA GLN A 3 -5.83 -10.60 -2.11
C GLN A 3 -5.66 -9.39 -1.18
N PRO A 4 -5.55 -9.60 0.15
CA PRO A 4 -5.33 -8.51 1.09
C PRO A 4 -4.04 -7.75 0.78
N ILE A 5 -4.08 -6.44 1.01
CA ILE A 5 -2.88 -5.60 0.97
C ILE A 5 -2.57 -5.20 2.40
N GLU A 6 -1.36 -5.50 2.84
CA GLU A 6 -0.82 -5.09 4.11
C GLU A 6 0.05 -3.84 3.93
N LEU A 7 -0.10 -2.88 4.84
CA LEU A 7 0.79 -1.72 4.95
C LEU A 7 1.71 -1.94 6.14
N ILE A 8 3.01 -2.00 5.87
CA ILE A 8 4.04 -2.07 6.91
C ILE A 8 4.84 -0.76 6.93
N ILE A 9 5.30 -0.39 8.12
CA ILE A 9 6.25 0.72 8.34
C ILE A 9 7.49 0.12 8.97
N GLU A 10 8.65 0.45 8.42
CA GLU A 10 9.94 -0.02 8.91
C GLU A 10 10.87 1.16 9.15
N GLU A 11 11.80 0.96 10.08
CA GLU A 11 12.82 1.92 10.43
C GLU A 11 14.20 1.37 10.04
N PRO A 12 14.62 1.47 8.76
CA PRO A 12 15.91 0.97 8.30
C PRO A 12 17.12 1.67 8.96
N ALA A 13 16.92 2.90 9.42
CA ALA A 13 17.89 3.65 10.20
C ALA A 13 17.15 4.48 11.25
N LEU A 14 17.82 4.79 12.37
CA LEU A 14 17.22 5.54 13.48
C LEU A 14 16.65 6.88 12.98
N GLY A 15 15.35 7.09 13.19
CA GLY A 15 14.64 8.29 12.76
C GLY A 15 14.30 8.34 11.27
N SER A 16 14.48 7.24 10.53
CA SER A 16 14.18 7.14 9.11
C SER A 16 13.16 6.04 8.89
N PHE A 17 11.93 6.41 8.57
CA PHE A 17 10.80 5.51 8.40
C PHE A 17 10.41 5.35 6.94
N VAL A 18 10.34 4.11 6.46
CA VAL A 18 9.85 3.78 5.11
C VAL A 18 8.57 2.96 5.23
N TRP A 19 7.62 3.22 4.32
CA TRP A 19 6.41 2.42 4.20
C TRP A 19 6.54 1.44 3.03
N ARG A 20 5.93 0.26 3.17
CA ARG A 20 5.80 -0.72 2.08
C ARG A 20 4.40 -1.34 2.07
N LEU A 21 3.88 -1.55 0.88
CA LEU A 21 2.63 -2.27 0.62
C LEU A 21 2.97 -3.67 0.13
N LEU A 22 2.45 -4.66 0.84
CA LEU A 22 2.63 -6.07 0.54
C LEU A 22 1.27 -6.66 0.15
N GLU A 23 1.22 -7.38 -0.96
CA GLU A 23 0.11 -8.27 -1.27
C GLU A 23 0.38 -9.60 -0.59
N THR A 24 -0.50 -9.99 0.32
CA THR A 24 -0.42 -11.27 1.01
C THR A 24 -1.52 -12.18 0.48
N ASP A 25 -1.23 -13.49 0.42
CA ASP A 25 -2.29 -14.47 0.23
C ASP A 25 -3.16 -14.56 1.51
N ALA A 26 -4.28 -15.28 1.43
CA ALA A 26 -5.19 -15.42 2.57
C ALA A 26 -4.54 -16.10 3.80
N GLU A 27 -3.36 -16.70 3.64
CA GLU A 27 -2.60 -17.37 4.68
C GLU A 27 -1.33 -16.58 5.08
N GLY A 28 -1.08 -15.41 4.48
CA GLY A 28 0.10 -14.58 4.74
C GLY A 28 1.44 -15.15 4.24
N ALA A 29 1.44 -16.21 3.44
CA ALA A 29 2.62 -17.03 3.18
C ALA A 29 3.60 -16.45 2.15
N ASN A 30 3.10 -15.68 1.17
CA ASN A 30 3.93 -15.12 0.10
C ASN A 30 3.72 -13.60 -0.07
N PRO A 31 4.28 -12.75 0.81
CA PRO A 31 4.17 -11.31 0.67
C PRO A 31 4.90 -10.84 -0.60
N LYS A 32 4.14 -10.39 -1.60
CA LYS A 32 4.67 -9.72 -2.79
C LYS A 32 4.68 -8.21 -2.56
N VAL A 33 5.84 -7.57 -2.74
CA VAL A 33 5.90 -6.10 -2.68
C VAL A 33 5.14 -5.50 -3.85
N LEU A 34 4.12 -4.70 -3.55
CA LEU A 34 3.35 -3.96 -4.55
C LEU A 34 3.92 -2.58 -4.80
N ARG A 35 4.29 -1.91 -3.72
CA ARG A 35 4.77 -0.54 -3.74
C ARG A 35 5.54 -0.24 -2.47
N ASP A 36 6.55 0.60 -2.59
CA ASP A 36 7.40 1.05 -1.50
C ASP A 36 7.53 2.59 -1.52
N ALA A 37 7.97 3.12 -0.38
CA ALA A 37 8.32 4.53 -0.24
C ALA A 37 9.53 4.86 -1.12
N PHE A 38 9.39 5.88 -1.95
CA PHE A 38 10.50 6.38 -2.76
C PHE A 38 11.60 7.01 -1.89
N ASP A 39 11.19 7.78 -0.88
CA ASP A 39 12.09 8.40 0.12
C ASP A 39 11.63 8.04 1.54
N PRO A 40 12.57 7.91 2.50
CA PRO A 40 12.25 7.79 3.91
C PRO A 40 11.65 9.08 4.46
N ALA A 41 10.79 8.93 5.47
CA ALA A 41 10.24 10.04 6.24
C ALA A 41 10.93 10.14 7.61
N ASP A 42 11.05 11.36 8.13
CA ASP A 42 11.68 11.61 9.43
C ASP A 42 10.82 11.16 10.63
N THR A 43 9.54 10.84 10.41
CA THR A 43 8.62 10.40 11.46
C THR A 43 7.76 9.22 11.03
N TYR A 44 7.44 8.37 12.01
CA TYR A 44 6.53 7.24 11.81
C TYR A 44 5.17 7.68 11.27
N GLU A 45 4.62 8.78 11.79
CA GLU A 45 3.31 9.30 11.37
C GLU A 45 3.32 9.77 9.91
N ALA A 46 4.41 10.40 9.45
CA ALA A 46 4.57 10.81 8.07
C ALA A 46 4.64 9.61 7.12
N ALA A 47 5.41 8.58 7.49
CA ALA A 47 5.47 7.32 6.75
C ALA A 47 4.10 6.61 6.72
N LEU A 48 3.40 6.55 7.86
CA LEU A 48 2.06 5.96 7.97
C LEU A 48 1.04 6.69 7.09
N ALA A 49 0.99 8.02 7.16
CA ALA A 49 0.07 8.81 6.37
C ALA A 49 0.34 8.66 4.86
N ALA A 50 1.61 8.64 4.45
CA ALA A 50 2.00 8.39 3.06
C ALA A 50 1.60 6.97 2.61
N GLY A 51 1.88 5.97 3.44
CA GLY A 51 1.51 4.57 3.20
C GLY A 51 0.00 4.36 3.09
N GLN A 52 -0.81 5.00 3.97
CA GLN A 52 -2.27 4.93 3.92
C GLN A 52 -2.84 5.54 2.63
N ARG A 53 -2.29 6.68 2.17
CA ARG A 53 -2.66 7.27 0.88
C ARG A 53 -2.34 6.33 -0.28
N ALA A 54 -1.17 5.70 -0.25
CA ALA A 54 -0.77 4.73 -1.25
C ALA A 54 -1.70 3.49 -1.24
N LEU A 55 -2.03 2.96 -0.05
CA LEU A 55 -2.96 1.85 0.14
C LEU A 55 -4.34 2.17 -0.46
N HIS A 56 -4.91 3.32 -0.12
CA HIS A 56 -6.20 3.75 -0.66
C HIS A 56 -6.16 3.87 -2.20
N SER A 57 -5.06 4.36 -2.75
CA SER A 57 -4.87 4.42 -4.20
C SER A 57 -4.82 3.03 -4.83
N GLU A 58 -4.13 2.08 -4.20
CA GLU A 58 -4.00 0.70 -4.70
C GLU A 58 -5.33 -0.06 -4.60
N ILE A 59 -6.08 0.12 -3.51
CA ILE A 59 -7.43 -0.44 -3.36
C ILE A 59 -8.34 0.08 -4.49
N ARG A 60 -8.31 1.38 -4.79
CA ARG A 60 -9.10 1.95 -5.90
C ARG A 60 -8.67 1.41 -7.27
N ARG A 61 -7.38 1.15 -7.47
CA ARG A 61 -6.86 0.56 -8.71
C ARG A 61 -7.32 -0.89 -8.91
N ARG A 62 -7.43 -1.65 -7.82
CA ARG A 62 -7.88 -3.05 -7.80
C ARG A 62 -9.39 -3.21 -7.82
N ALA A 63 -10.13 -2.19 -7.41
CA ALA A 63 -11.57 -2.19 -7.60
C ALA A 63 -11.84 -2.41 -9.10
N PRO A 64 -12.68 -3.40 -9.47
CA PRO A 64 -13.00 -3.62 -10.87
C PRO A 64 -13.52 -2.31 -11.42
N SER A 65 -12.85 -1.79 -12.44
CA SER A 65 -13.28 -0.61 -13.17
C SER A 65 -14.69 -0.94 -13.66
N GLN A 66 -15.70 -0.42 -12.98
CA GLN A 66 -17.05 -0.43 -13.49
C GLN A 66 -16.92 0.37 -14.80
N PRO A 67 -17.07 -0.27 -15.99
CA PRO A 67 -16.96 0.48 -17.22
C PRO A 67 -18.04 1.56 -17.14
N ALA A 68 -17.65 2.79 -17.44
CA ALA A 68 -18.57 3.89 -17.64
C ALA A 68 -19.67 3.38 -18.57
N ASN A 69 -20.87 3.14 -18.02
CA ASN A 69 -22.07 2.99 -18.83
C ASN A 69 -22.23 4.33 -19.53
N GLN A 70 -21.70 4.39 -20.76
CA GLN A 70 -22.02 5.40 -21.74
C GLN A 70 -23.52 5.27 -22.02
N SER A 71 -24.30 6.16 -21.42
CA SER A 71 -25.73 6.28 -21.67
C SER A 71 -26.06 7.77 -21.84
N ALA A 72 -26.17 8.21 -23.09
CA ALA A 72 -27.19 9.12 -23.63
C ALA A 72 -26.68 9.73 -24.95
#